data_AF-A0A9D7X2I9-F1
#
_entry.id   AF-A0A9D7X2I9-F1
#
_cell.length_a   1.000
_cell.length_b   1.000
_cell.length_c   1.000
_cell.angle_alpha   90.00
_cell.angle_beta   90.00
_cell.angle_gamma   90.00
#
_symmetry.space_group_name_H-M   'P 1'
#
loop_
_entity.id
_entity.type
_entity.pdbx_description
1 polymer ?
#
loop_
_entity_poly.entity_id
_entity_poly.type
_entity_poly.pdbx_seq_one_letter_code
_entity_poly.pdbx_strand_id
1 'polypeptide(L)'
;MAEEIGMLEEKIEQEKAEALEHENYEVVDVLTKLSGPVQELQGEAVLLSIDDVTDNKYKLEDRKRRIAEELHQATSTKRIERLRAEYVEVRDGVSEIVKESGNDIEKRQLQEIISHEHVFINTNSAQRMDEHISKLRGLQFQILMRSPDFLTGWFRSLVTKRETFNDQVQAKNLIEAGKQHIEGEDFDRLLEVNRRLFSLLPEREQESRHAPLYRDQLTCV
;
A
#
# COMPACT_ATOMS: atom_id res chain seq x y z
N MET A 1 15.26 -31.02 0.97
CA MET A 1 16.14 -30.26 1.88
C MET A 1 16.87 -29.12 1.20
N ALA A 2 17.85 -29.33 0.30
CA ALA A 2 18.58 -28.23 -0.35
C ALA A 2 17.64 -27.29 -1.14
N GLU A 3 16.65 -27.85 -1.84
CA GLU A 3 15.60 -27.10 -2.52
C GLU A 3 14.75 -26.25 -1.55
N GLU A 4 14.38 -26.81 -0.39
CA GLU A 4 13.61 -26.09 0.64
C GLU A 4 14.40 -24.96 1.28
N ILE A 5 15.71 -25.12 1.42
CA ILE A 5 16.60 -24.05 1.91
C ILE A 5 16.74 -22.97 0.83
N GLY A 6 16.81 -23.34 -0.45
CA GLY A 6 16.77 -22.40 -1.57
C GLY A 6 15.48 -21.56 -1.60
N MET A 7 14.33 -22.18 -1.38
CA MET A 7 13.05 -21.44 -1.24
C MET A 7 13.06 -20.46 -0.06
N LEU A 8 13.75 -20.82 1.04
CA LEU A 8 13.88 -19.94 2.20
C LEU A 8 14.77 -18.73 1.90
N GLU A 9 15.85 -18.92 1.14
CA GLU A 9 16.73 -17.85 0.66
C GLU A 9 15.99 -16.87 -0.26
N GLU A 10 15.27 -17.41 -1.26
CA GLU A 10 14.45 -16.61 -2.18
C GLU A 10 13.42 -15.76 -1.41
N LYS A 11 12.77 -16.36 -0.41
CA LYS A 11 11.81 -15.65 0.43
C LYS A 11 12.46 -14.52 1.25
N ILE A 12 13.66 -14.73 1.79
CA ILE A 12 14.39 -13.67 2.51
C ILE A 12 14.69 -12.50 1.56
N GLU A 13 15.13 -12.77 0.34
CA GLU A 13 15.43 -11.71 -0.63
C GLU A 13 14.18 -10.97 -1.10
N GLN A 14 13.06 -11.67 -1.29
CA GLN A 14 11.77 -11.03 -1.58
C GLN A 14 11.34 -10.10 -0.44
N GLU A 15 11.35 -10.59 0.80
CA GLU A 15 10.93 -9.80 1.96
C GLU A 15 11.87 -8.60 2.22
N LYS A 16 13.16 -8.70 1.87
CA LYS A 16 14.09 -7.56 1.88
C LYS A 16 13.73 -6.52 0.83
N ALA A 17 13.40 -6.94 -0.39
CA ALA A 17 13.02 -6.01 -1.45
C ALA A 17 11.75 -5.25 -1.07
N GLU A 18 10.74 -5.96 -0.57
CA GLU A 18 9.50 -5.36 -0.04
C GLU A 18 9.81 -4.42 1.14
N ALA A 19 10.67 -4.82 2.07
CA ALA A 19 11.07 -3.97 3.19
C ALA A 19 11.81 -2.70 2.72
N LEU A 20 12.66 -2.77 1.69
CA LEU A 20 13.35 -1.61 1.12
C LEU A 20 12.41 -0.64 0.41
N GLU A 21 11.46 -1.14 -0.37
CA GLU A 21 10.42 -0.33 -1.02
C GLU A 21 9.61 0.48 0.01
N HIS A 22 9.49 -0.08 1.22
CA HIS A 22 8.78 0.53 2.34
C HIS A 22 9.70 1.19 3.38
N GLU A 23 10.97 1.43 3.05
CA GLU A 23 11.97 2.11 3.90
C GLU A 23 12.17 1.45 5.29
N ASN A 24 11.90 0.15 5.40
CA ASN A 24 12.00 -0.61 6.64
C ASN A 24 13.41 -1.18 6.84
N TYR A 25 14.36 -0.29 7.05
CA TYR A 25 15.79 -0.64 7.19
C TYR A 25 16.08 -1.58 8.37
N GLU A 26 15.23 -1.58 9.40
CA GLU A 26 15.39 -2.47 10.53
C GLU A 26 14.96 -3.92 10.22
N VAL A 27 13.93 -4.14 9.38
CA VAL A 27 13.67 -5.48 8.81
C VAL A 27 14.83 -5.89 7.92
N VAL A 28 15.32 -4.99 7.06
CA VAL A 28 16.41 -5.28 6.14
C VAL A 28 17.67 -5.72 6.89
N ASP A 29 18.03 -5.07 7.99
CA ASP A 29 19.17 -5.46 8.83
C ASP A 29 19.01 -6.87 9.41
N VAL A 30 17.82 -7.18 9.96
CA VAL A 30 17.51 -8.52 10.50
C VAL A 30 17.56 -9.59 9.39
N LEU A 31 16.94 -9.33 8.24
CA LEU A 31 16.95 -10.26 7.11
C LEU A 31 18.34 -10.45 6.52
N THR A 32 19.16 -9.40 6.51
CA THR A 32 20.56 -9.48 6.04
C THR A 32 21.39 -10.37 6.96
N LYS A 33 21.14 -10.30 8.27
CA LYS A 33 21.77 -11.19 9.25
C LYS A 33 21.32 -12.65 9.10
N LEU A 34 20.11 -12.91 8.59
CA LEU A 34 19.61 -14.26 8.33
C LEU A 34 20.14 -14.89 7.03
N SER A 35 20.55 -14.10 6.03
CA SER A 35 21.09 -14.62 4.76
C SER A 35 22.36 -15.44 4.93
N GLY A 36 23.30 -15.00 5.78
CA GLY A 36 24.54 -15.74 6.04
C GLY A 36 24.28 -17.16 6.57
N PRO A 37 23.50 -17.32 7.66
CA PRO A 37 23.08 -18.63 8.17
C PRO A 37 22.36 -19.52 7.15
N VAL A 38 21.56 -18.94 6.24
CA VAL A 38 20.90 -19.71 5.16
C VAL A 38 21.88 -20.21 4.12
N GLN A 39 22.83 -19.38 3.70
CA GLN A 39 23.88 -19.77 2.75
C GLN A 39 24.79 -20.87 3.32
N GLU A 40 25.17 -20.76 4.60
CA GLU A 40 25.88 -21.81 5.31
C GLU A 40 25.06 -23.11 5.34
N LEU A 41 23.77 -23.01 5.69
CA LEU A 41 22.86 -24.15 5.73
C LEU A 41 22.69 -24.82 4.36
N GLN A 42 22.66 -24.04 3.28
CA GLN A 42 22.58 -24.53 1.91
C GLN A 42 23.86 -25.28 1.53
N GLY A 43 25.04 -24.73 1.85
CA GLY A 43 26.32 -25.40 1.63
C GLY A 43 26.42 -26.73 2.38
N GLU A 44 26.00 -26.77 3.65
CA GLU A 44 25.95 -27.99 4.45
C GLU A 44 24.94 -29.00 3.88
N ALA A 45 23.78 -28.55 3.38
CA ALA A 45 22.76 -29.41 2.81
C ALA A 45 23.14 -30.03 1.45
N VAL A 46 23.98 -29.37 0.66
CA VAL A 46 24.53 -29.92 -0.60
C VAL A 46 25.55 -31.04 -0.33
N LEU A 47 26.24 -30.97 0.81
CA LEU A 47 27.23 -31.96 1.22
C LEU A 47 26.61 -33.21 1.87
N LEU A 48 25.32 -33.19 2.19
CA LEU A 48 24.59 -34.38 2.65
C LEU A 48 24.43 -35.40 1.53
N SER A 49 24.77 -36.66 1.82
CA SER A 49 24.44 -37.78 0.94
C SER A 49 22.94 -38.09 0.97
N ILE A 50 22.39 -38.62 -0.13
CA ILE A 50 20.97 -38.99 -0.27
C ILE A 50 20.54 -40.03 0.78
N ASP A 51 21.47 -40.89 1.23
CA ASP A 51 21.24 -41.94 2.24
C ASP A 51 21.65 -41.53 3.67
N ASP A 52 21.95 -40.25 3.91
CA ASP A 52 22.43 -39.79 5.21
C ASP A 52 21.27 -39.68 6.23
N VAL A 53 21.08 -40.76 7.01
CA VAL A 53 20.06 -40.87 8.07
C VAL A 53 20.60 -40.41 9.45
N THR A 54 21.76 -39.76 9.47
CA THR A 54 22.48 -39.41 10.71
C THR A 54 21.89 -38.19 11.44
N ASP A 55 22.34 -37.98 12.68
CA ASP A 55 22.06 -36.80 13.50
C ASP A 55 22.30 -35.46 12.77
N ASN A 56 23.17 -35.44 11.75
CA ASN A 56 23.48 -34.24 10.98
C ASN A 56 22.28 -33.75 10.18
N LYS A 57 21.49 -34.67 9.61
CA LYS A 57 20.25 -34.33 8.91
C LYS A 57 19.25 -33.65 9.84
N TYR A 58 19.06 -34.19 11.05
CA TYR A 58 18.14 -33.63 12.04
C TYR A 58 18.61 -32.25 12.55
N LYS A 59 19.92 -32.07 12.75
CA LYS A 59 20.50 -30.75 13.10
C LYS A 59 20.23 -29.70 12.03
N LEU A 60 20.34 -30.08 10.76
CA LEU A 60 20.07 -29.20 9.62
C LEU A 60 18.58 -28.85 9.52
N GLU A 61 17.68 -29.81 9.71
CA GLU A 61 16.25 -29.54 9.75
C GLU A 61 15.86 -28.60 10.91
N ASP A 62 16.43 -28.79 12.10
CA ASP A 62 16.15 -27.91 13.23
C ASP A 62 16.69 -26.48 13.01
N ARG A 63 17.89 -26.33 12.44
CA ARG A 63 18.41 -25.01 12.03
C ARG A 63 17.52 -24.35 10.99
N LYS A 64 17.08 -25.09 9.96
CA LYS A 64 16.13 -24.60 8.95
C LYS A 64 14.85 -24.08 9.60
N ARG A 65 14.29 -24.85 10.55
CA ARG A 65 13.06 -24.48 11.27
C ARG A 65 13.25 -23.21 12.09
N ARG A 66 14.37 -23.06 12.80
CA ARG A 66 14.69 -21.86 13.57
C ARG A 66 14.81 -20.62 12.69
N ILE A 67 15.52 -20.71 11.57
CA ILE A 67 15.65 -19.60 10.62
C ILE A 67 14.27 -19.22 10.05
N ALA A 68 13.45 -20.19 9.67
CA ALA A 68 12.10 -19.93 9.18
C ALA A 68 11.20 -19.25 10.24
N GLU A 69 11.36 -19.62 11.51
CA GLU A 69 10.64 -19.00 12.63
C GLU A 69 11.11 -17.56 12.89
N GLU A 70 12.42 -17.32 12.91
CA GLU A 70 13.00 -15.97 13.04
C GLU A 70 12.59 -15.06 11.88
N LEU A 71 12.63 -15.58 10.63
CA LEU A 71 12.12 -14.89 9.45
C LEU A 71 10.65 -14.50 9.64
N HIS A 72 9.80 -15.45 10.04
CA HIS A 72 8.38 -15.18 10.23
C HIS A 72 8.11 -14.13 11.31
N GLN A 73 8.84 -14.19 12.44
CA GLN A 73 8.72 -13.22 13.52
C GLN A 73 9.14 -11.82 13.07
N ALA A 74 10.27 -11.72 12.36
CA ALA A 74 10.81 -10.47 11.85
C ALA A 74 9.85 -9.78 10.88
N THR A 75 9.26 -10.53 9.95
CA THR A 75 8.38 -9.96 8.91
C THR A 75 6.97 -9.72 9.43
N SER A 76 6.41 -10.62 10.25
CA SER A 76 5.00 -10.53 10.67
C SER A 76 4.77 -9.49 11.76
N THR A 77 5.67 -9.40 12.75
CA THR A 77 5.56 -8.43 13.85
C THR A 77 5.72 -7.01 13.32
N LYS A 78 6.78 -6.78 12.54
CA LYS A 78 7.07 -5.45 11.98
C LYS A 78 6.04 -5.03 10.95
N ARG A 79 5.49 -5.96 10.16
CA ARG A 79 4.36 -5.68 9.26
C ARG A 79 3.13 -5.18 10.03
N ILE A 80 2.80 -5.81 11.16
CA ILE A 80 1.65 -5.40 11.97
C ILE A 80 1.88 -4.04 12.63
N GLU A 81 3.06 -3.79 13.16
CA GLU A 81 3.41 -2.48 13.75
C GLU A 81 3.32 -1.36 12.71
N ARG A 82 3.81 -1.60 11.49
CA ARG A 82 3.65 -0.67 10.36
C ARG A 82 2.17 -0.40 10.06
N LEU A 83 1.36 -1.45 9.93
CA LEU A 83 -0.07 -1.28 9.64
C LEU A 83 -0.80 -0.53 10.76
N ARG A 84 -0.36 -0.66 12.02
CA ARG A 84 -0.88 0.18 13.12
C ARG A 84 -0.50 1.64 12.93
N ALA A 85 0.75 1.94 12.58
CA ALA A 85 1.19 3.30 12.34
C ALA A 85 0.43 3.93 11.15
N GLU A 86 0.33 3.20 10.03
CA GLU A 86 -0.44 3.62 8.85
C GLU A 86 -1.91 3.83 9.19
N TYR A 87 -2.52 2.95 9.98
CA TYR A 87 -3.91 3.12 10.42
C TYR A 87 -4.10 4.43 11.20
N VAL A 88 -3.20 4.75 12.14
CA VAL A 88 -3.26 5.99 12.93
C VAL A 88 -3.15 7.20 12.02
N GLU A 89 -2.17 7.22 11.12
CA GLU A 89 -1.96 8.31 10.16
C GLU A 89 -3.20 8.53 9.27
N VAL A 90 -3.72 7.45 8.67
CA VAL A 90 -4.91 7.52 7.81
C VAL A 90 -6.14 7.96 8.62
N ARG A 91 -6.33 7.43 9.84
CA ARG A 91 -7.44 7.81 10.72
C ARG A 91 -7.40 9.30 11.03
N ASP A 92 -6.25 9.83 11.39
CA ASP A 92 -6.10 11.23 11.79
C ASP A 92 -6.34 12.16 10.58
N GLY A 93 -5.77 11.82 9.41
CA GLY A 93 -6.02 12.55 8.17
C GLY A 93 -7.50 12.52 7.74
N VAL A 94 -8.16 11.36 7.83
CA VAL A 94 -9.60 11.24 7.52
C VAL A 94 -10.46 11.99 8.53
N SER A 95 -10.06 12.02 9.80
CA SER A 95 -10.78 12.74 10.84
C SER A 95 -10.82 14.24 10.59
N GLU A 96 -9.71 14.85 10.17
CA GLU A 96 -9.69 16.26 9.79
C GLU A 96 -10.53 16.52 8.52
N ILE A 97 -10.43 15.66 7.51
CA ILE A 97 -11.27 15.79 6.30
C ILE A 97 -12.76 15.70 6.62
N VAL A 98 -13.17 14.77 7.48
CA VAL A 98 -14.57 14.62 7.92
C VAL A 98 -15.03 15.82 8.76
N LYS A 99 -14.14 16.40 9.56
CA LYS A 99 -14.45 17.58 10.37
C LYS A 99 -14.65 18.84 9.52
N GLU A 100 -13.81 19.03 8.51
CA GLU A 100 -13.87 20.19 7.62
C GLU A 100 -14.99 20.08 6.58
N SER A 101 -15.14 18.90 5.97
CA SER A 101 -15.98 18.73 4.78
C SER A 101 -17.06 17.66 4.91
N GLY A 102 -17.03 16.83 5.97
CA GLY A 102 -17.90 15.67 6.16
C GLY A 102 -19.36 16.00 6.49
N ASN A 103 -20.28 15.21 5.94
CA ASN A 103 -21.72 15.27 6.27
C ASN A 103 -22.07 14.36 7.47
N ASP A 104 -23.34 14.39 7.92
CA ASP A 104 -23.78 13.62 9.10
C ASP A 104 -23.74 12.09 8.92
N ILE A 105 -23.78 11.61 7.68
CA ILE A 105 -23.65 10.17 7.39
C ILE A 105 -22.19 9.75 7.55
N GLU A 106 -21.27 10.51 6.98
CA GLU A 106 -19.83 10.23 7.01
C GLU A 106 -19.23 10.41 8.41
N LYS A 107 -19.72 11.40 9.17
CA LYS A 107 -19.37 11.55 10.60
C LYS A 107 -19.76 10.31 11.39
N ARG A 108 -20.94 9.74 11.12
CA ARG A 108 -21.40 8.49 11.75
C ARG A 108 -20.56 7.29 11.30
N GLN A 109 -20.25 7.18 10.01
CA GLN A 109 -19.38 6.11 9.48
C GLN A 109 -17.99 6.15 10.11
N LEU A 110 -17.38 7.34 10.24
CA LEU A 110 -16.10 7.49 10.92
C LEU A 110 -16.18 7.07 12.39
N GLN A 111 -17.22 7.50 13.12
CA GLN A 111 -17.43 7.10 14.52
C GLN A 111 -17.60 5.59 14.67
N GLU A 112 -18.31 4.94 13.75
CA GLU A 112 -18.46 3.49 13.74
C GLU A 112 -17.12 2.76 13.51
N ILE A 113 -16.27 3.28 12.62
CA ILE A 113 -14.94 2.70 12.39
C ILE A 113 -14.07 2.85 13.65
N ILE A 114 -14.06 4.03 14.28
CA ILE A 114 -13.23 4.33 15.46
C ILE A 114 -13.73 3.60 16.70
N SER A 115 -15.04 3.39 16.88
CA SER A 115 -15.57 2.70 18.06
C SER A 115 -15.10 1.25 18.17
N HIS A 116 -14.78 0.62 17.04
CA HIS A 116 -14.25 -0.74 16.97
C HIS A 116 -12.71 -0.79 16.95
N GLU A 117 -12.01 0.35 17.03
CA GLU A 117 -10.56 0.47 16.92
C GLU A 117 -9.80 -0.47 17.87
N HIS A 118 -10.16 -0.42 19.15
CA HIS A 118 -9.53 -1.22 20.21
C HIS A 118 -9.62 -2.74 19.97
N VAL A 119 -10.63 -3.21 19.22
CA VAL A 119 -10.85 -4.63 18.97
C VAL A 119 -9.84 -5.16 17.96
N PHE A 120 -9.64 -4.47 16.85
CA PHE A 120 -8.76 -4.96 15.80
C PHE A 120 -7.31 -4.53 15.99
N ILE A 121 -7.05 -3.35 16.57
CA ILE A 121 -5.68 -2.91 16.85
C ILE A 121 -4.97 -3.97 17.69
N ASN A 122 -5.61 -4.52 18.72
CA ASN A 122 -4.95 -5.49 19.61
C ASN A 122 -4.85 -6.91 19.02
N THR A 123 -5.59 -7.23 17.97
CA THR A 123 -5.45 -8.51 17.29
C THR A 123 -4.27 -8.41 16.32
N ASN A 124 -3.26 -9.27 16.46
CA ASN A 124 -2.12 -9.36 15.53
C ASN A 124 -2.53 -9.88 14.14
N SER A 125 -3.54 -9.26 13.52
CA SER A 125 -4.15 -9.63 12.25
C SER A 125 -3.91 -8.51 11.24
N ALA A 126 -2.91 -8.70 10.38
CA ALA A 126 -2.63 -7.77 9.28
C ALA A 126 -3.85 -7.56 8.38
N GLN A 127 -4.56 -8.64 8.05
CA GLN A 127 -5.79 -8.58 7.24
C GLN A 127 -6.85 -7.65 7.84
N ARG A 128 -7.13 -7.75 9.15
CA ARG A 128 -8.11 -6.86 9.78
C ARG A 128 -7.64 -5.41 9.77
N MET A 129 -6.35 -5.15 9.95
CA MET A 129 -5.82 -3.80 9.86
C MET A 129 -6.01 -3.23 8.44
N ASP A 130 -5.66 -4.00 7.42
CA ASP A 130 -5.82 -3.64 6.00
C ASP A 130 -7.29 -3.34 5.64
N GLU A 131 -8.24 -4.14 6.15
CA GLU A 131 -9.66 -3.92 5.96
C GLU A 131 -10.13 -2.57 6.55
N HIS A 132 -9.65 -2.21 7.74
CA HIS A 132 -10.01 -0.95 8.40
C HIS A 132 -9.32 0.27 7.77
N ILE A 133 -8.06 0.15 7.35
CA ILE A 133 -7.36 1.18 6.56
C ILE A 133 -8.12 1.42 5.25
N SER A 134 -8.53 0.34 4.56
CA SER A 134 -9.29 0.43 3.31
C SER A 134 -10.64 1.12 3.49
N LYS A 135 -11.34 0.86 4.60
CA LYS A 135 -12.59 1.56 4.94
C LYS A 135 -12.38 3.06 5.15
N LEU A 136 -11.34 3.45 5.88
CA LEU A 136 -11.00 4.87 6.09
C LEU A 136 -10.65 5.56 4.77
N ARG A 137 -9.82 4.95 3.93
CA ARG A 137 -9.47 5.48 2.60
C ARG A 137 -10.70 5.58 1.68
N GLY A 138 -11.61 4.62 1.75
CA GLY A 138 -12.88 4.67 1.03
C GLY A 138 -13.74 5.87 1.45
N LEU A 139 -13.84 6.12 2.76
CA LEU A 139 -14.53 7.28 3.31
C LEU A 139 -13.88 8.60 2.87
N GLN A 140 -12.55 8.67 2.97
CA GLN A 140 -11.76 9.81 2.48
C GLN A 140 -12.08 10.12 1.03
N PHE A 141 -12.03 9.09 0.17
CA PHE A 141 -12.27 9.23 -1.25
C PHE A 141 -13.69 9.72 -1.52
N GLN A 142 -14.70 9.19 -0.83
CA GLN A 142 -16.07 9.66 -0.96
C GLN A 142 -16.21 11.18 -0.69
N ILE A 143 -15.51 11.69 0.33
CA ILE A 143 -15.55 13.11 0.69
C ILE A 143 -14.78 13.96 -0.32
N LEU A 144 -13.59 13.52 -0.72
CA LEU A 144 -12.77 14.23 -1.72
C LEU A 144 -13.49 14.33 -3.07
N MET A 145 -14.22 13.28 -3.47
CA MET A 145 -14.93 13.24 -4.75
C MET A 145 -16.13 14.19 -4.85
N ARG A 146 -16.50 14.85 -3.76
CA ARG A 146 -17.49 15.94 -3.72
C ARG A 146 -16.88 17.29 -3.32
N SER A 147 -15.55 17.36 -3.14
CA SER A 147 -14.84 18.60 -2.81
C SER A 147 -14.49 19.39 -4.08
N PRO A 148 -14.98 20.64 -4.22
CA PRO A 148 -14.68 21.50 -5.35
C PRO A 148 -13.17 21.68 -5.61
N ASP A 149 -12.41 21.93 -4.54
CA ASP A 149 -10.96 22.17 -4.62
C ASP A 149 -10.23 20.93 -5.09
N PHE A 150 -10.62 19.76 -4.56
CA PHE A 150 -10.05 18.48 -4.97
C PHE A 150 -10.32 18.19 -6.46
N LEU A 151 -11.57 18.32 -6.90
CA LEU A 151 -11.96 18.06 -8.28
C LEU A 151 -11.26 19.01 -9.26
N THR A 152 -11.10 20.27 -8.87
CA THR A 152 -10.36 21.27 -9.63
C THR A 152 -8.86 20.95 -9.69
N GLY A 153 -8.26 20.55 -8.57
CA GLY A 153 -6.87 20.13 -8.50
C GLY A 153 -6.59 18.90 -9.38
N TRP A 154 -7.46 17.88 -9.29
CA TRP A 154 -7.36 16.69 -10.12
C TRP A 154 -7.50 17.02 -11.61
N PHE A 155 -8.46 17.86 -11.97
CA PHE A 155 -8.61 18.34 -13.35
C PHE A 155 -7.33 19.02 -13.85
N ARG A 156 -6.76 19.95 -13.07
CA ARG A 156 -5.52 20.65 -13.43
C ARG A 156 -4.37 19.67 -13.64
N SER A 157 -4.22 18.66 -12.77
CA SER A 157 -3.21 17.61 -12.93
C SER A 157 -3.44 16.72 -14.17
N LEU A 158 -4.67 16.51 -14.61
CA LEU A 158 -4.94 15.79 -15.85
C LEU A 158 -4.60 16.65 -17.07
N VAL A 159 -4.85 17.97 -17.00
CA VAL A 159 -4.52 18.90 -18.08
C VAL A 159 -3.01 19.03 -18.30
N THR A 160 -2.19 18.93 -17.24
CA THR A 160 -0.72 18.94 -17.41
C THR A 160 -0.21 17.73 -18.20
N LYS A 161 -0.97 16.62 -18.21
CA LYS A 161 -0.70 15.39 -18.96
C LYS A 161 -1.35 15.36 -20.34
N ARG A 162 -1.87 16.48 -20.85
CA ARG A 162 -2.64 16.52 -22.11
C ARG A 162 -2.00 15.80 -23.29
N GLU A 163 -0.68 15.82 -23.39
CA GLU A 163 0.07 15.28 -24.52
C GLU A 163 0.21 13.75 -24.44
N THR A 164 -0.09 13.13 -23.29
CA THR A 164 0.00 11.68 -23.10
C THR A 164 -1.31 10.94 -23.38
N PHE A 165 -2.44 11.65 -23.53
CA PHE A 165 -3.73 11.02 -23.79
C PHE A 165 -3.75 10.25 -25.12
N ASN A 166 -4.35 9.05 -25.09
CA ASN A 166 -4.51 8.17 -26.25
C ASN A 166 -5.42 8.78 -27.32
N ASP A 167 -6.42 9.59 -26.93
CA ASP A 167 -7.28 10.34 -27.84
C ASP A 167 -7.18 11.84 -27.57
N GLN A 168 -6.37 12.51 -28.40
CA GLN A 168 -6.09 13.94 -28.31
C GLN A 168 -7.31 14.81 -28.65
N VAL A 169 -8.19 14.35 -29.55
CA VAL A 169 -9.38 15.11 -29.96
C VAL A 169 -10.40 15.10 -28.83
N GLN A 170 -10.67 13.92 -28.27
CA GLN A 170 -11.58 13.77 -27.14
C GLN A 170 -11.04 14.50 -25.90
N ALA A 171 -9.74 14.40 -25.62
CA ALA A 171 -9.11 15.11 -24.50
C ALA A 171 -9.28 16.63 -24.62
N LYS A 172 -9.06 17.21 -25.82
CA LYS A 172 -9.25 18.65 -26.05
C LYS A 172 -10.68 19.09 -25.72
N ASN A 173 -11.68 18.36 -26.22
CA ASN A 173 -13.09 18.68 -25.97
C ASN A 173 -13.44 18.57 -24.48
N LEU A 174 -12.94 17.54 -23.79
CA LEU A 174 -13.13 17.36 -22.35
C LEU A 174 -12.44 18.45 -21.53
N ILE A 175 -11.25 18.92 -21.93
CA ILE A 175 -10.54 20.01 -21.26
C ILE A 175 -11.32 21.33 -21.40
N GLU A 176 -11.86 21.61 -22.59
CA GLU A 176 -12.70 22.80 -22.80
C GLU A 176 -13.99 22.74 -21.96
N ALA A 177 -14.69 21.60 -21.96
CA ALA A 177 -15.87 21.39 -21.12
C ALA A 177 -15.53 21.50 -19.61
N GLY A 178 -14.43 20.91 -19.16
CA GLY A 178 -14.00 20.98 -17.77
C GLY A 178 -13.74 22.41 -17.29
N LYS A 179 -13.16 23.27 -18.13
CA LYS A 179 -13.00 24.70 -17.81
C LYS A 179 -14.35 25.40 -17.64
N GLN A 180 -15.31 25.12 -18.52
CA GLN A 180 -16.66 25.68 -18.40
C GLN A 180 -17.38 25.20 -17.14
N HIS A 181 -17.23 23.92 -16.76
CA HIS A 181 -17.81 23.40 -15.52
C HIS A 181 -17.18 24.01 -14.27
N ILE A 182 -15.88 24.32 -14.28
CA ILE A 182 -15.23 25.07 -13.19
C ILE A 182 -15.78 26.50 -13.11
N GLU A 183 -15.90 27.21 -14.24
CA GLU A 183 -16.44 28.58 -14.28
C GLU A 183 -17.92 28.64 -13.86
N GLY A 184 -18.70 27.61 -14.19
CA GLY A 184 -20.11 27.49 -13.81
C GLY A 184 -20.37 26.83 -12.45
N GLU A 185 -19.32 26.50 -11.70
CA GLU A 185 -19.39 25.79 -10.41
C GLU A 185 -20.17 24.44 -10.46
N ASP A 186 -20.19 23.79 -11.63
CA ASP A 186 -20.83 22.49 -11.86
C ASP A 186 -19.83 21.35 -11.61
N PHE A 187 -19.56 21.10 -10.33
CA PHE A 187 -18.56 20.13 -9.90
C PHE A 187 -18.96 18.67 -10.14
N ASP A 188 -20.26 18.37 -10.20
CA ASP A 188 -20.76 17.04 -10.55
C ASP A 188 -20.38 16.69 -12.00
N ARG A 189 -20.55 17.64 -12.93
CA ARG A 189 -20.09 17.46 -14.31
C ARG A 189 -18.58 17.49 -14.44
N LEU A 190 -17.89 18.31 -13.64
CA LEU A 190 -16.42 18.29 -13.60
C LEU A 190 -15.89 16.90 -13.20
N LEU A 191 -16.54 16.23 -12.25
CA LEU A 191 -16.19 14.87 -11.87
C LEU A 191 -16.35 13.87 -13.04
N GLU A 192 -17.44 13.97 -13.82
CA GLU A 192 -17.62 13.16 -15.03
C GLU A 192 -16.50 13.40 -16.05
N VAL A 193 -16.11 14.67 -16.25
CA VAL A 193 -15.00 15.05 -17.13
C VAL A 193 -13.68 14.47 -16.63
N ASN A 194 -13.37 14.58 -15.34
CA ASN A 194 -12.14 14.03 -14.75
C ASN A 194 -12.03 12.53 -14.95
N ARG A 195 -13.12 11.78 -14.72
CA ARG A 195 -13.15 10.33 -14.95
C ARG A 195 -12.89 9.97 -16.42
N ARG A 196 -13.49 10.71 -17.35
CA ARG A 196 -13.28 10.49 -18.79
C ARG A 196 -11.85 10.83 -19.21
N LEU A 197 -11.32 11.97 -18.77
CA LEU A 197 -9.92 12.33 -19.04
C LEU A 197 -8.96 11.28 -18.47
N PHE A 198 -9.18 10.82 -17.25
CA PHE A 198 -8.37 9.75 -16.65
C PHE A 198 -8.39 8.46 -17.50
N SER A 199 -9.56 8.06 -18.02
CA SER A 199 -9.69 6.88 -18.89
C SER A 199 -8.96 7.01 -20.24
N LEU A 200 -8.57 8.22 -20.63
CA LEU A 200 -7.81 8.47 -21.86
C LEU A 200 -6.30 8.38 -21.66
N LEU A 201 -5.81 8.27 -20.42
CA LEU A 201 -4.38 8.08 -20.17
C LEU A 201 -3.89 6.72 -20.71
N PRO A 202 -2.61 6.54 -21.01
CA PRO A 202 -2.04 5.22 -21.29
C PRO A 202 -2.22 4.28 -20.09
N GLU A 203 -2.37 2.97 -20.33
CA GLU A 203 -2.63 1.97 -19.27
C GLU A 203 -1.63 2.05 -18.10
N ARG A 204 -0.34 2.25 -18.41
CA ARG A 204 0.73 2.45 -17.41
C ARG A 204 0.49 3.64 -16.48
N GLU A 205 -0.18 4.68 -16.96
CA GLU A 205 -0.53 5.86 -16.15
C GLU A 205 -1.89 5.70 -15.44
N GLN A 206 -2.74 4.79 -15.89
CA GLN A 206 -3.99 4.43 -15.20
C GLN A 206 -3.75 3.46 -14.03
N GLU A 207 -2.75 2.58 -14.15
CA GLU A 207 -2.34 1.62 -13.13
C GLU A 207 -1.75 2.27 -11.87
N SER A 208 -1.36 3.55 -11.97
CA SER A 208 -1.29 4.44 -10.80
C SER A 208 -2.72 4.63 -10.29
N ARG A 209 -3.23 3.59 -9.60
CA ARG A 209 -4.63 3.39 -9.19
C ARG A 209 -5.13 4.43 -8.18
N HIS A 210 -4.28 5.40 -7.91
CA HIS A 210 -4.56 6.61 -7.19
C HIS A 210 -4.41 7.73 -8.23
N ALA A 211 -5.49 8.50 -8.44
CA ALA A 211 -5.36 9.93 -8.79
C ALA A 211 -4.22 10.55 -7.94
N PRO A 212 -3.57 11.67 -8.28
CA PRO A 212 -2.35 12.17 -7.59
C PRO A 212 -2.57 12.48 -6.09
N LEU A 213 -2.79 11.46 -5.26
CA LEU A 213 -3.60 11.50 -4.04
C LEU A 213 -2.76 11.39 -2.78
N TYR A 214 -1.45 11.24 -2.89
CA TYR A 214 -0.65 10.97 -1.69
C TYR A 214 0.66 11.75 -1.60
N ARG A 215 1.22 12.30 -2.68
CA ARG A 215 2.56 12.90 -2.59
C ARG A 215 2.58 14.43 -2.45
N ASP A 216 1.61 15.14 -3.02
CA ASP A 216 1.74 16.61 -3.17
C ASP A 216 0.88 17.43 -2.19
N GLN A 217 0.00 16.81 -1.39
CA GLN A 217 -0.79 17.54 -0.38
C GLN A 217 -0.18 17.51 1.03
N LEU A 218 0.81 16.66 1.30
CA LEU A 218 1.52 16.61 2.59
C LEU A 218 2.81 17.44 2.62
N THR A 219 3.23 18.03 1.50
CA THR A 219 4.46 18.85 1.41
C THR A 219 4.21 20.37 1.47
N CYS A 220 3.01 20.81 1.84
CA CYS A 220 2.69 22.24 2.03
C CYS A 220 2.02 22.49 3.38
N VAL A 221 2.74 22.21 4.47
CA VAL A 221 2.66 22.94 5.74
C VAL A 221 4.08 23.10 6.29
#